data_AF-A0A7X4CVB4-F1
#
_entry.id   AF-A0A7X4CVB4-F1
#
_cell.length_a   1.000
_cell.length_b   1.000
_cell.length_c   1.000
_cell.angle_alpha   90.00
_cell.angle_beta   90.00
_cell.angle_gamma   90.00
#
_symmetry.space_group_name_H-M   'P 1'
#
loop_
_entity.id
_entity.type
_entity.pdbx_description
1 polymer ?
#
loop_
_entity_poly.entity_id
_entity_poly.type
_entity_poly.pdbx_seq_one_letter_code
_entity_poly.pdbx_strand_id
1 'polypeptide(L)'
;MSTRSAELLMAVGLLLLSLGLMWTVVTDELHIGWVEGRGPGAGVWPFWLSAGMALASLWTLARWFRGATPESRNKAPYIDSQSLGLVLISFVALTVMLLLVQVVGTYIATALFLGFYMRFIGKHSWRTTASTCVGMVLLIYFLFEWQLTKYLPKGMKAFEDGFLWIDDFRWQYLM
;
A
#
# COMPACT_ATOMS: atom_id res chain seq x y z
N MET A 1 -22.09 -6.49 12.70
CA MET A 1 -22.39 -6.10 11.29
C MET A 1 -22.55 -7.37 10.47
N SER A 2 -23.62 -7.51 9.70
CA SER A 2 -23.83 -8.68 8.82
C SER A 2 -23.03 -8.55 7.52
N THR A 3 -22.72 -9.67 6.87
CA THR A 3 -22.00 -9.69 5.58
C THR A 3 -22.72 -8.89 4.50
N ARG A 4 -24.05 -9.02 4.42
CA ARG A 4 -24.88 -8.20 3.52
C ARG A 4 -24.73 -6.70 3.77
N SER A 5 -24.75 -6.27 5.04
CA SER A 5 -24.57 -4.85 5.38
C SER A 5 -23.15 -4.38 5.08
N ALA A 6 -22.15 -5.25 5.25
CA ALA A 6 -20.76 -4.96 4.92
C ALA A 6 -20.56 -4.75 3.41
N GLU A 7 -21.10 -5.64 2.57
CA GLU A 7 -21.03 -5.51 1.10
C GLU A 7 -21.66 -4.19 0.64
N LEU A 8 -22.81 -3.82 1.21
CA LEU A 8 -23.47 -2.55 0.91
C LEU A 8 -22.60 -1.35 1.33
N LEU A 9 -22.13 -1.34 2.59
CA LEU A 9 -21.32 -0.24 3.11
C LEU A 9 -20.01 -0.07 2.33
N MET A 10 -19.35 -1.16 1.97
CA MET A 10 -18.13 -1.13 1.16
C MET A 10 -18.41 -0.63 -0.25
N ALA A 11 -19.47 -1.10 -0.91
CA ALA A 11 -19.81 -0.65 -2.25
C ALA A 11 -20.20 0.83 -2.29
N VAL A 12 -20.97 1.31 -1.31
CA VAL A 12 -21.29 2.75 -1.17
C VAL A 12 -20.03 3.55 -0.83
N GLY A 13 -19.24 3.09 0.14
CA GLY A 13 -18.03 3.79 0.58
C GLY A 13 -16.98 3.93 -0.53
N LEU A 14 -16.73 2.85 -1.28
CA LEU A 14 -15.81 2.88 -2.42
C LEU A 14 -16.36 3.71 -3.59
N LEU A 15 -17.68 3.71 -3.81
CA LEU A 15 -18.29 4.59 -4.80
C LEU A 15 -18.08 6.06 -4.43
N LEU A 16 -18.37 6.44 -3.18
CA LEU A 16 -18.17 7.82 -2.70
C LEU A 16 -16.70 8.22 -2.73
N LEU A 17 -15.79 7.35 -2.28
CA LEU A 17 -14.35 7.57 -2.36
C LEU A 17 -13.90 7.78 -3.81
N SER A 18 -14.38 6.93 -4.72
CA SER A 18 -14.09 7.04 -6.14
C SER A 18 -14.55 8.37 -6.72
N LEU A 19 -15.79 8.78 -6.44
CA LEU A 19 -16.33 10.05 -6.89
C LEU A 19 -15.55 11.23 -6.28
N GLY A 20 -15.13 11.11 -5.01
CA GLY A 20 -14.25 12.08 -4.36
C GLY A 20 -12.89 12.21 -5.04
N LEU A 21 -12.25 11.11 -5.42
CA LEU A 21 -10.98 11.14 -6.16
C LEU A 21 -11.13 11.75 -7.55
N MET A 22 -12.22 11.41 -8.27
CA MET A 22 -12.52 12.05 -9.55
C MET A 22 -12.76 13.56 -9.38
N TRP A 23 -13.49 13.94 -8.33
CA TRP A 23 -13.75 15.33 -8.00
C TRP A 23 -12.46 16.11 -7.75
N THR A 24 -11.52 15.57 -6.96
CA THR A 24 -10.22 16.22 -6.72
C THR A 24 -9.44 16.44 -8.01
N VAL A 25 -9.49 15.49 -8.96
CA VAL A 25 -8.82 15.65 -10.25
C VAL A 25 -9.38 16.84 -11.03
N VAL A 26 -10.71 16.97 -11.02
CA VAL A 26 -11.40 18.05 -11.74
C VAL A 26 -11.19 19.40 -11.06
N THR A 27 -11.27 19.47 -9.72
CA THR A 27 -11.10 20.73 -8.97
C THR A 27 -9.68 21.25 -9.00
N ASP A 28 -8.69 20.35 -9.01
CA ASP A 28 -7.28 20.72 -9.04
C ASP A 28 -6.76 20.93 -10.48
N GLU A 29 -7.67 20.94 -11.46
CA GLU A 29 -7.39 21.15 -12.90
C GLU A 29 -6.29 20.22 -13.45
N LEU A 30 -6.22 19.00 -12.92
CA LEU A 30 -5.22 18.01 -13.28
C LEU A 30 -5.50 17.48 -14.70
N HIS A 31 -4.48 17.45 -15.57
CA HIS A 31 -4.63 16.97 -16.94
C HIS A 31 -4.92 15.45 -16.99
N ILE A 32 -6.13 15.08 -17.41
CA ILE A 32 -6.64 13.69 -17.49
C ILE A 32 -6.18 12.96 -18.76
N GLY A 33 -5.65 13.70 -19.74
CA GLY A 33 -5.24 13.18 -21.04
C GLY A 33 -3.74 12.91 -21.17
N TRP A 34 -3.32 12.57 -22.38
CA TRP A 34 -1.91 12.52 -22.72
C TRP A 34 -1.35 13.94 -22.90
N VAL A 35 -0.12 14.16 -22.46
CA VAL A 35 0.65 15.39 -22.72
C VAL A 35 1.72 15.05 -23.75
N GLU A 36 1.67 15.75 -24.88
CA GLU A 36 2.63 15.55 -25.97
C GLU A 36 4.08 15.75 -25.47
N GLY A 37 4.97 14.81 -25.82
CA GLY A 37 6.37 14.83 -25.42
C GLY A 37 6.68 14.53 -23.95
N ARG A 38 5.68 14.40 -23.06
CA ARG A 38 5.89 14.06 -21.63
C ARG A 38 5.26 12.75 -21.17
N GLY A 39 4.19 12.30 -21.82
CA GLY A 39 3.47 11.09 -21.42
C GLY A 39 2.11 11.38 -20.77
N PRO A 40 1.56 10.46 -19.96
CA PRO A 40 0.26 10.66 -19.32
C PRO A 40 0.30 11.85 -18.36
N GLY A 41 -0.70 12.72 -18.44
CA GLY A 41 -0.88 13.81 -17.46
C GLY A 41 -1.08 13.30 -16.04
N ALA A 42 -0.84 14.17 -15.06
CA ALA A 42 -0.92 13.82 -13.65
C ALA A 42 -2.32 13.34 -13.21
N GLY A 43 -3.38 13.77 -13.91
CA GLY A 43 -4.76 13.36 -13.63
C GLY A 43 -5.19 12.05 -14.29
N VAL A 44 -4.43 11.53 -15.26
CA VAL A 44 -4.80 10.31 -16.03
C VAL A 44 -5.05 9.13 -15.08
N TRP A 45 -4.05 8.77 -14.28
CA TRP A 45 -4.12 7.58 -13.43
C TRP A 45 -5.17 7.71 -12.33
N PRO A 46 -5.18 8.79 -11.52
CA PRO A 46 -6.18 8.93 -10.46
C PRO A 46 -7.61 8.93 -11.02
N PHE A 47 -7.87 9.57 -12.17
CA PHE A 47 -9.20 9.65 -12.76
C PHE A 47 -9.69 8.31 -13.33
N TRP A 48 -8.89 7.63 -14.16
CA TRP A 48 -9.36 6.41 -14.82
C TRP A 48 -9.43 5.22 -13.85
N LEU A 49 -8.53 5.14 -12.87
CA LEU A 49 -8.60 4.11 -11.83
C LEU A 49 -9.78 4.32 -10.90
N SER A 50 -10.07 5.57 -10.51
CA SER A 50 -11.28 5.88 -9.77
C SER A 50 -12.52 5.58 -10.63
N ALA A 51 -12.62 6.06 -11.87
CA ALA A 51 -13.74 5.73 -12.75
C ALA A 51 -14.01 4.22 -12.86
N GLY A 52 -12.97 3.39 -13.02
CA GLY A 52 -13.09 1.93 -12.99
C GLY A 52 -13.63 1.40 -11.66
N MET A 53 -13.14 1.91 -10.54
CA MET A 53 -13.62 1.58 -9.20
C MET A 53 -15.09 2.01 -8.97
N ALA A 54 -15.51 3.18 -9.45
CA ALA A 54 -16.90 3.63 -9.42
C ALA A 54 -17.81 2.68 -10.20
N LEU A 55 -17.41 2.30 -11.42
CA LEU A 55 -18.18 1.35 -12.24
C LEU A 55 -18.30 -0.02 -11.57
N ALA A 56 -17.21 -0.55 -11.02
CA ALA A 56 -17.23 -1.81 -10.28
C ALA A 56 -18.11 -1.74 -9.01
N SER A 57 -18.10 -0.60 -8.32
CA SER A 57 -18.92 -0.35 -7.13
C SER A 57 -20.41 -0.25 -7.50
N LEU A 58 -20.76 0.48 -8.56
CA LEU A 58 -22.12 0.56 -9.10
C LEU A 58 -22.63 -0.84 -9.52
N TRP A 59 -21.79 -1.63 -10.19
CA TRP A 59 -22.14 -2.99 -10.56
C TRP A 59 -22.38 -3.88 -9.34
N THR A 60 -21.58 -3.70 -8.29
CA THR A 60 -21.77 -4.42 -7.02
C THR A 60 -23.06 -4.01 -6.32
N LEU A 61 -23.40 -2.72 -6.28
CA LEU A 61 -24.69 -2.24 -5.78
C LEU A 61 -25.86 -2.82 -6.57
N ALA A 62 -25.78 -2.82 -7.90
CA ALA A 62 -26.82 -3.40 -8.76
C ALA A 62 -27.03 -4.90 -8.46
N ARG A 63 -25.95 -5.66 -8.30
CA ARG A 63 -26.02 -7.08 -7.91
C ARG A 63 -26.57 -7.27 -6.51
N TRP A 64 -26.21 -6.40 -5.57
CA TRP A 64 -26.71 -6.44 -4.19
C TRP A 64 -28.22 -6.20 -4.12
N PHE A 65 -28.75 -5.21 -4.86
CA PHE A 65 -30.19 -4.96 -4.93
C PHE A 65 -30.96 -6.12 -5.57
N ARG A 66 -30.38 -6.77 -6.58
CA ARG A 66 -30.95 -7.98 -7.21
C ARG A 66 -30.79 -9.24 -6.35
N GLY A 67 -30.08 -9.15 -5.23
CA GLY A 67 -29.71 -10.31 -4.42
C GLY A 67 -28.93 -11.35 -5.23
N ALA A 68 -28.12 -10.96 -6.20
CA ALA A 68 -27.50 -11.88 -7.15
C ALA A 68 -26.25 -12.59 -6.57
N THR A 69 -25.60 -12.00 -5.57
CA THR A 69 -24.39 -12.56 -4.94
C THR A 69 -24.75 -13.35 -3.67
N PRO A 70 -24.01 -14.41 -3.32
CA PRO A 70 -24.17 -15.10 -2.04
C PRO A 70 -24.08 -14.16 -0.83
N GLU A 71 -23.15 -13.19 -0.90
CA GLU A 71 -22.91 -12.22 0.18
C GLU A 71 -24.10 -11.26 0.38
N SER A 72 -24.80 -10.87 -0.69
CA SER A 72 -25.97 -10.00 -0.61
C SER A 72 -27.17 -10.65 0.08
N ARG A 73 -27.15 -11.98 0.23
CA ARG A 73 -28.16 -12.77 0.96
C ARG A 73 -27.66 -13.21 2.35
N ASN A 74 -26.38 -13.06 2.63
CA ASN A 74 -25.74 -13.58 3.83
C ASN A 74 -25.96 -12.65 5.03
N LYS A 75 -26.67 -13.15 6.05
CA LYS A 75 -26.94 -12.43 7.30
C LYS A 75 -25.96 -12.79 8.43
N ALA A 76 -25.03 -13.70 8.19
CA ALA A 76 -24.02 -14.07 9.17
C ALA A 76 -23.14 -12.86 9.52
N PRO A 77 -22.46 -12.89 10.69
CA PRO A 77 -21.46 -11.88 11.03
C PRO A 77 -20.38 -11.78 9.97
N TYR A 78 -20.06 -10.56 9.53
CA TYR A 78 -19.07 -10.31 8.48
C TYR A 78 -17.63 -10.62 8.90
N ILE A 79 -17.27 -10.25 10.13
CA ILE A 79 -15.92 -10.42 10.69
C ILE A 79 -16.03 -11.25 11.96
N ASP A 80 -15.26 -12.33 12.03
CA ASP A 80 -15.01 -13.04 13.27
C ASP A 80 -14.08 -12.23 14.19
N SER A 81 -14.27 -12.38 15.50
CA SER A 81 -13.49 -11.68 16.52
C SER A 81 -11.97 -11.86 16.37
N GLN A 82 -11.50 -13.04 15.95
CA GLN A 82 -10.08 -13.30 15.72
C GLN A 82 -9.54 -12.52 14.52
N SER A 83 -10.32 -12.45 13.43
CA SER A 83 -9.95 -11.70 12.23
C SER A 83 -9.86 -10.19 12.52
N LEU A 84 -10.72 -9.66 13.38
CA LEU A 84 -10.64 -8.25 13.80
C LEU A 84 -9.33 -7.97 14.54
N GLY A 85 -8.90 -8.88 15.43
CA GLY A 85 -7.61 -8.77 16.11
C GLY A 85 -6.44 -8.71 15.14
N LEU A 86 -6.44 -9.54 14.10
CA LEU A 86 -5.42 -9.51 13.06
C LEU A 86 -5.40 -8.18 12.31
N VAL A 87 -6.56 -7.64 11.94
CA VAL A 87 -6.65 -6.33 11.26
C VAL A 87 -6.07 -5.22 12.14
N LEU A 88 -6.41 -5.18 13.43
CA LEU A 88 -5.88 -4.20 14.37
C LEU A 88 -4.37 -4.30 14.55
N ILE A 89 -3.86 -5.52 14.72
CA ILE A 89 -2.40 -5.74 14.86
C ILE A 89 -1.68 -5.29 13.59
N SER A 90 -2.21 -5.63 12.41
CA SER A 90 -1.63 -5.20 11.13
C SER A 90 -1.64 -3.68 10.99
N PHE A 91 -2.73 -3.03 11.38
CA PHE A 91 -2.84 -1.57 11.38
C PHE A 91 -1.77 -0.95 12.28
N VAL A 92 -1.68 -1.40 13.54
CA VAL A 92 -0.68 -0.90 14.51
C VAL A 92 0.74 -1.15 14.01
N ALA A 93 1.02 -2.34 13.48
CA ALA A 93 2.36 -2.67 12.96
C ALA A 93 2.75 -1.77 11.77
N LEU A 94 1.83 -1.49 10.86
CA LEU A 94 2.04 -0.55 9.76
C LEU A 94 2.24 0.89 10.27
N THR A 95 1.43 1.34 11.24
CA THR A 95 1.62 2.67 11.84
C THR A 95 3.00 2.79 12.50
N VAL A 96 3.41 1.77 13.26
CA VAL A 96 4.74 1.71 13.87
C VAL A 96 5.84 1.71 12.81
N MET A 97 5.67 0.99 11.71
CA MET A 97 6.61 1.04 10.57
C MET A 97 6.73 2.45 10.01
N LEU A 98 5.62 3.16 9.78
CA LEU A 98 5.67 4.54 9.25
C LEU A 98 6.43 5.50 10.18
N LEU A 99 6.27 5.34 11.50
CA LEU A 99 7.05 6.11 12.47
C LEU A 99 8.53 5.71 12.46
N LEU A 100 8.83 4.42 12.38
CA LEU A 100 10.19 3.90 12.26
C LEU A 100 10.91 4.40 11.01
N VAL A 101 10.22 4.55 9.87
CA VAL A 101 10.82 5.08 8.64
C VAL A 101 11.45 6.46 8.88
N GLN A 102 10.81 7.30 9.70
CA GLN A 102 11.35 8.63 10.05
C GLN A 102 12.59 8.55 10.95
N VAL A 103 12.72 7.48 11.75
CA VAL A 103 13.80 7.31 12.72
C VAL A 103 14.99 6.57 12.12
N VAL A 104 14.76 5.38 11.56
CA VAL A 104 15.81 4.43 11.12
C VAL A 104 15.88 4.26 9.60
N GLY A 105 14.99 4.92 8.86
CA GLY A 105 14.93 4.82 7.41
C GLY A 105 14.13 3.63 6.91
N THR A 106 13.86 3.65 5.60
CA THR A 106 12.93 2.75 4.92
C THR A 106 13.38 1.29 4.96
N TYR A 107 14.68 1.06 4.77
CA TYR A 107 15.27 -0.29 4.72
C TYR A 107 15.14 -1.03 6.05
N ILE A 108 15.59 -0.39 7.14
CA ILE A 108 15.57 -0.99 8.47
C ILE A 108 14.12 -1.11 8.95
N ALA A 109 13.29 -0.08 8.74
CA ALA A 109 11.87 -0.15 9.11
C ALA A 109 11.14 -1.29 8.39
N THR A 110 11.41 -1.50 7.09
CA THR A 110 10.82 -2.61 6.32
C THR A 110 11.28 -3.97 6.83
N ALA A 111 12.57 -4.14 7.12
CA ALA A 111 13.09 -5.39 7.69
C ALA A 111 12.48 -5.70 9.06
N LEU A 112 12.35 -4.69 9.93
CA LEU A 112 11.73 -4.85 11.24
C LEU A 112 10.24 -5.19 11.14
N PHE A 113 9.50 -4.49 10.28
CA PHE A 113 8.09 -4.77 10.03
C PHE A 113 7.89 -6.19 9.50
N LEU A 114 8.62 -6.56 8.44
CA LEU A 114 8.51 -7.88 7.83
C LEU A 114 8.95 -8.98 8.80
N GLY A 115 10.04 -8.75 9.53
CA GLY A 115 10.55 -9.64 10.55
C GLY A 115 9.53 -9.90 11.64
N PHE A 116 8.93 -8.84 12.19
CA PHE A 116 7.85 -8.92 13.16
C PHE A 116 6.66 -9.71 12.60
N TYR A 117 6.18 -9.33 11.42
CA TYR A 117 4.98 -9.91 10.83
C TYR A 117 5.16 -11.40 10.53
N MET A 118 6.27 -11.77 9.88
CA MET A 118 6.56 -13.16 9.56
C MET A 118 6.82 -14.01 10.80
N ARG A 119 7.51 -13.46 11.81
CA ARG A 119 7.91 -14.23 12.99
C ARG A 119 6.76 -14.42 13.97
N PHE A 120 6.04 -13.35 14.32
CA PHE A 120 5.03 -13.38 15.38
C PHE A 120 3.63 -13.71 14.85
N ILE A 121 3.26 -13.17 13.69
CA ILE A 121 1.92 -13.38 13.11
C ILE A 121 1.94 -14.61 12.19
N GLY A 122 2.89 -14.67 11.25
CA GLY A 122 3.05 -15.78 10.32
C GLY A 122 3.67 -17.04 10.91
N LYS A 123 4.27 -16.96 12.11
CA LYS A 123 4.94 -18.08 12.82
C LYS A 123 5.99 -18.82 11.97
N HIS A 124 6.63 -18.13 11.03
CA HIS A 124 7.67 -18.71 10.19
C HIS A 124 8.97 -18.99 10.96
N SER A 125 9.83 -19.83 10.37
CA SER A 125 11.14 -20.16 10.91
C SER A 125 12.09 -18.95 10.82
N TRP A 126 13.02 -18.83 11.77
CA TRP A 126 14.03 -17.76 11.76
C TRP A 126 14.85 -17.70 10.48
N ARG A 127 15.13 -18.85 9.86
CA ARG A 127 15.86 -18.92 8.58
C ARG A 127 15.06 -18.23 7.48
N THR A 128 13.78 -18.59 7.33
CA THR A 128 12.88 -17.99 6.33
C THR A 128 12.71 -16.50 6.58
N THR A 129 12.46 -16.10 7.84
CA THR A 129 12.29 -14.68 8.19
C THR A 129 13.55 -13.88 7.87
N ALA A 130 14.72 -14.34 8.28
CA ALA A 130 15.98 -13.64 8.03
C ALA A 130 16.28 -13.55 6.53
N SER A 131 16.11 -14.65 5.77
CA SER A 131 16.35 -14.64 4.32
C SER A 131 15.41 -13.69 3.59
N THR A 132 14.13 -13.63 3.97
CA THR A 132 13.17 -12.75 3.33
C THR A 132 13.41 -11.28 3.72
N CYS A 133 13.75 -10.99 4.98
CA CYS A 133 14.08 -9.63 5.41
C CYS A 133 15.31 -9.09 4.66
N VAL A 134 16.39 -9.86 4.63
CA VAL A 134 17.62 -9.47 3.92
C VAL A 134 17.36 -9.36 2.42
N GLY A 135 16.70 -10.36 1.83
CA GLY A 135 16.38 -10.36 0.39
C GLY A 135 15.50 -9.18 -0.01
N MET A 136 14.49 -8.84 0.79
CA MET A 136 13.60 -7.71 0.51
C MET A 136 14.33 -6.37 0.61
N VAL A 137 15.16 -6.16 1.63
CA VAL A 137 15.96 -4.93 1.77
C VAL A 137 16.90 -4.76 0.58
N LEU A 138 17.62 -5.82 0.20
CA LEU A 138 18.53 -5.80 -0.95
C LEU A 138 17.79 -5.53 -2.25
N LEU A 139 16.62 -6.14 -2.44
CA LEU A 139 15.79 -5.93 -3.63
C LEU A 139 15.28 -4.50 -3.73
N ILE A 140 14.79 -3.91 -2.62
CA ILE A 140 14.35 -2.51 -2.60
C ILE A 140 15.53 -1.59 -2.91
N TYR A 141 16.68 -1.79 -2.26
CA TYR A 141 17.88 -0.97 -2.49
C TYR A 141 18.34 -1.04 -3.95
N PHE A 142 18.43 -2.25 -4.50
CA PHE A 142 18.81 -2.44 -5.90
C PHE A 142 17.81 -1.78 -6.85
N LEU A 143 16.52 -1.99 -6.66
CA LEU A 143 15.50 -1.42 -7.55
C LEU A 143 15.50 0.11 -7.51
N PHE A 144 15.49 0.71 -6.33
CA PHE A 144 15.31 2.15 -6.20
C PHE A 144 16.60 2.93 -6.40
N GLU A 145 17.71 2.50 -5.80
CA GLU A 145 18.93 3.30 -5.81
C GLU A 145 19.85 2.95 -6.97
N TRP A 146 19.96 1.66 -7.31
CA TRP A 146 20.76 1.24 -8.45
C TRP A 146 20.01 1.47 -9.77
N GLN A 147 18.82 0.89 -9.91
CA GLN A 147 18.12 0.89 -11.21
C GLN A 147 17.36 2.19 -11.48
N LEU A 148 16.67 2.75 -10.49
CA LEU A 148 15.83 3.94 -10.66
C LEU A 148 16.51 5.25 -10.25
N THR A 149 17.68 5.18 -9.62
CA THR A 149 18.42 6.34 -9.07
C THR A 149 17.55 7.30 -8.26
N LYS A 150 16.61 6.74 -7.47
CA LYS A 150 15.71 7.48 -6.56
C LYS A 150 16.07 7.23 -5.11
N TYR A 151 16.16 8.33 -4.36
CA TYR A 151 16.44 8.32 -2.93
C TYR A 151 15.20 7.98 -2.11
N LEU A 152 15.33 7.00 -1.23
CA LEU A 152 14.32 6.67 -0.22
C LEU A 152 14.68 7.33 1.13
N PRO A 153 13.69 7.60 2.01
CA PRO A 153 13.95 8.14 3.35
C PRO A 153 14.94 7.25 4.13
N LYS A 154 16.07 7.83 4.56
CA LYS A 154 17.15 7.13 5.29
C LYS A 154 17.08 7.27 6.82
N GLY A 155 16.11 8.04 7.33
CA GLY A 155 15.86 8.21 8.76
C GLY A 155 16.65 9.39 9.36
N MET A 156 17.03 9.27 10.63
CA MET A 156 17.84 10.27 11.33
C MET A 156 19.27 10.30 10.78
N LYS A 157 19.96 11.43 11.00
CA LYS A 157 21.31 11.70 10.50
C LYS A 157 22.30 10.55 10.72
N ALA A 158 22.29 9.90 11.88
CA ALA A 158 23.20 8.78 12.15
C ALA A 158 23.02 7.59 11.19
N PHE A 159 21.78 7.30 10.77
CA PHE A 159 21.50 6.26 9.79
C PHE A 159 21.78 6.76 8.37
N GLU A 160 21.41 8.00 8.08
CA GLU A 160 21.66 8.66 6.80
C GLU A 160 23.15 8.68 6.45
N ASP A 161 24.01 9.13 7.37
CA ASP A 161 25.46 9.18 7.18
C ASP A 161 26.04 7.79 6.83
N GLY A 162 25.53 6.73 7.48
CA GLY A 162 25.92 5.36 7.19
C GLY A 162 25.50 4.89 5.78
N PHE A 163 24.30 5.28 5.33
CA PHE A 163 23.85 4.98 3.97
C PHE A 163 24.58 5.79 2.91
N LEU A 164 24.87 7.07 3.18
CA LEU A 164 25.64 7.92 2.28
C LEU A 164 27.03 7.36 2.03
N TRP A 165 27.68 6.82 3.06
CA TRP A 165 28.97 6.12 2.89
C TRP A 165 28.87 4.93 1.91
N ILE A 166 27.80 4.14 1.98
CA ILE A 166 27.56 3.02 1.05
C ILE A 166 27.29 3.54 -0.36
N ASP A 167 26.48 4.58 -0.48
CA ASP A 167 26.13 5.21 -1.75
C ASP A 167 27.36 5.82 -2.43
N ASP A 168 28.21 6.54 -1.68
CA ASP A 168 29.46 7.11 -2.16
C ASP A 168 30.43 6.01 -2.63
N PHE A 169 30.56 4.93 -1.87
CA PHE A 169 31.36 3.78 -2.27
C PHE A 169 30.85 3.18 -3.59
N ARG A 170 29.53 3.02 -3.74
CA ARG A 170 28.93 2.53 -5.00
C ARG A 170 29.26 3.46 -6.16
N TRP A 171 29.09 4.78 -5.99
CA TRP A 171 29.35 5.76 -7.05
C TRP A 171 30.82 5.88 -7.43
N GLN A 172 31.75 5.69 -6.50
CA GLN A 172 33.19 5.80 -6.77
C GLN A 172 33.79 4.56 -7.43
N TYR A 173 33.25 3.37 -7.14
CA TYR A 173 33.90 2.11 -7.52
C TYR A 173 33.06 1.17 -8.39
N LEU A 174 31.74 1.32 -8.44
CA LEU A 174 30.83 0.40 -9.13
C LEU A 174 30.08 1.03 -10.32
N MET A 175 30.17 2.35 -10.52
CA MET A 175 29.64 3.08 -11.67
C MET A 175 30.74 3.88 -12.35
#